data_AF-A0A2N5XG48-F1
#
_entry.id   AF-A0A2N5XG48-F1
#
_cell.length_a   1.000
_cell.length_b   1.000
_cell.length_c   1.000
_cell.angle_alpha   90.00
_cell.angle_beta   90.00
_cell.angle_gamma   90.00
#
_symmetry.space_group_name_H-M   'P 1'
#
loop_
_entity.id
_entity.type
_entity.pdbx_description
1 polymer ?
#
loop_
_entity_poly.entity_id
_entity_poly.type
_entity_poly.pdbx_seq_one_letter_code
_entity_poly.pdbx_strand_id
1 'polypeptide(L)'
;GPAPARKEPRMRRRHTAAPGTPAAGTAEEDDGPRPRLTGRTLLTVLGLSLAYSVTAVDPLMLTLNLSRAVLTLDFLSAGLGVVLGLFGGAVMALTPEQVGLLYLPGTLVIAGASVLAGRAVASRTARPVMITGLLMLVASTLVLAGTVSPTMALWLLVLATWTCNLGAFVTSTPVSDTILAHAPQGKAGSVAAVQPTFGMTGYALGPTVYILLLDLFFRKEWLADAESRGLSARQGEQAVDAARSSMANAPGSPGYDPNLVRQVSGLALDLDFTNAVRLTMLTVALAPLAVAVLAYFLMPRRPRPAPGTGREAGPETAPYTAPETAPETGRDATPGTTPGDEPGPGPGPGEA
;
A
#
# COMPACT_ATOMS: atom_id res chain seq x y z
N GLY A 1 -8.91 -59.95 40.81
CA GLY A 1 -7.71 -59.55 41.59
C GLY A 1 -6.81 -60.74 41.80
N PRO A 2 -5.61 -60.61 42.39
CA PRO A 2 -4.75 -59.43 42.62
C PRO A 2 -3.42 -59.50 41.81
N ALA A 3 -2.61 -58.45 41.91
CA ALA A 3 -1.20 -58.29 41.44
C ALA A 3 -0.21 -59.20 42.25
N PRO A 4 1.16 -59.21 42.09
CA PRO A 4 2.06 -58.18 41.53
C PRO A 4 3.44 -58.60 40.88
N ALA A 5 4.15 -57.56 40.39
CA ALA A 5 5.61 -57.32 40.40
C ALA A 5 6.59 -58.05 39.44
N ARG A 6 7.33 -57.27 38.62
CA ARG A 6 8.80 -57.09 38.76
C ARG A 6 9.46 -56.07 37.79
N LYS A 7 10.11 -55.08 38.41
CA LYS A 7 11.46 -54.49 38.20
C LYS A 7 11.99 -54.20 36.78
N GLU A 8 12.35 -52.92 36.60
CA GLU A 8 13.23 -52.32 35.57
C GLU A 8 14.62 -52.99 35.44
N PRO A 9 15.38 -52.65 34.37
CA PRO A 9 16.47 -51.71 34.62
C PRO A 9 16.66 -50.61 33.56
N ARG A 10 16.86 -49.40 34.08
CA ARG A 10 17.56 -48.23 33.50
C ARG A 10 18.72 -48.61 32.56
N MET A 11 18.67 -48.12 31.33
CA MET A 11 19.86 -47.99 30.47
C MET A 11 20.26 -46.52 30.36
N ARG A 12 21.33 -46.16 31.07
CA ARG A 12 22.08 -44.91 30.94
C ARG A 12 22.77 -44.89 29.57
N ARG A 13 22.40 -43.98 28.67
CA ARG A 13 23.31 -43.51 27.61
C ARG A 13 24.05 -42.28 28.10
N ARG A 14 25.34 -42.46 28.38
CA ARG A 14 26.34 -41.39 28.49
C ARG A 14 26.59 -40.87 27.08
N HIS A 15 26.25 -39.61 26.81
CA HIS A 15 26.84 -38.88 25.69
C HIS A 15 28.09 -38.14 26.19
N THR A 16 29.20 -38.53 25.58
CA THR A 16 30.54 -37.98 25.71
C THR A 16 30.54 -36.55 25.16
N ALA A 17 30.95 -35.59 25.98
CA ALA A 17 31.20 -34.22 25.57
C ALA A 17 32.54 -34.13 24.82
N ALA A 18 32.53 -33.50 23.64
CA ALA A 18 33.72 -33.08 22.92
C ALA A 18 34.15 -31.67 23.39
N PRO A 19 35.46 -31.35 23.43
CA PRO A 19 35.96 -30.07 23.92
C PRO A 19 36.14 -29.03 22.80
N GLY A 20 35.80 -27.78 23.12
CA GLY A 20 36.53 -26.59 22.65
C GLY A 20 36.10 -26.00 21.31
N THR A 21 35.25 -24.99 21.36
CA THR A 21 35.19 -23.94 20.32
C THR A 21 35.25 -22.58 21.04
N PRO A 22 36.16 -21.68 20.64
CA PRO A 22 36.41 -20.43 21.36
C PRO A 22 35.21 -19.48 21.26
N ALA A 23 34.93 -18.82 22.38
CA ALA A 23 33.85 -17.87 22.57
C ALA A 23 33.92 -16.73 21.53
N ALA A 24 32.92 -16.69 20.65
CA ALA A 24 32.58 -15.49 19.90
C ALA A 24 32.05 -14.45 20.90
N GLY A 25 32.69 -13.29 20.93
CA GLY A 25 32.35 -12.18 21.82
C GLY A 25 30.87 -11.81 21.71
N THR A 26 30.23 -11.75 22.87
CA THR A 26 28.92 -11.11 23.05
C THR A 26 29.08 -9.64 22.71
N ALA A 27 28.65 -9.26 21.50
CA ALA A 27 28.32 -7.87 21.21
C ALA A 27 27.17 -7.48 22.13
N GLU A 28 27.49 -6.66 23.12
CA GLU A 28 26.56 -5.99 24.00
C GLU A 28 25.71 -5.06 23.13
N GLU A 29 24.54 -5.56 22.72
CA GLU A 29 23.54 -4.80 21.98
C GLU A 29 22.96 -3.75 22.93
N ASP A 30 23.52 -2.55 22.83
CA ASP A 30 23.08 -1.32 23.51
C ASP A 30 21.59 -1.06 23.17
N ASP A 31 20.72 -1.55 24.05
CA ASP A 31 19.25 -1.43 23.96
C ASP A 31 18.83 -0.01 24.35
N GLY A 32 19.23 0.94 23.51
CA GLY A 32 18.84 2.34 23.61
C GLY A 32 17.31 2.48 23.58
N PRO A 33 16.73 3.45 24.31
CA PRO A 33 15.30 3.61 24.43
C PRO A 33 14.66 3.86 23.05
N ARG A 34 14.00 2.83 22.52
CA ARG A 34 13.28 2.90 21.25
C ARG A 34 12.26 4.04 21.31
N PRO A 35 12.27 4.99 20.36
CA PRO A 35 11.37 6.12 20.39
C PRO A 35 9.92 5.64 20.30
N ARG A 36 9.17 5.79 21.40
CA ARG A 36 7.74 5.49 21.43
C ARG A 36 7.01 6.57 20.63
N LEU A 37 6.67 6.26 19.39
CA LEU A 37 5.82 7.10 18.55
C LEU A 37 4.46 7.27 19.26
N THR A 38 4.32 8.38 19.97
CA THR A 38 3.12 8.65 20.76
C THR A 38 2.03 9.13 19.80
N GLY A 39 0.78 8.68 19.97
CA GLY A 39 -0.34 9.05 19.08
C GLY A 39 -0.53 10.56 18.92
N ARG A 40 -0.11 11.36 19.92
CA ARG A 40 -0.04 12.82 19.82
C ARG A 40 0.93 13.28 18.74
N THR A 41 2.13 12.71 18.66
CA THR A 41 3.13 13.06 17.64
C THR A 41 2.62 12.77 16.24
N LEU A 42 1.91 11.67 16.04
CA LEU A 42 1.30 11.34 14.74
C LEU A 42 0.19 12.35 14.37
N LEU A 43 -0.67 12.70 15.33
CA LEU A 43 -1.75 13.68 15.14
C LEU A 43 -1.21 15.09 14.90
N THR A 44 -0.08 15.44 15.54
CA THR A 44 0.63 16.70 15.29
C THR A 44 1.28 16.71 13.91
N VAL A 45 1.87 15.61 13.44
CA VAL A 45 2.46 15.53 12.08
C VAL A 45 1.37 15.59 11.01
N LEU A 46 0.27 14.86 11.19
CA LEU A 46 -0.91 14.95 10.32
C LEU A 46 -1.53 16.36 10.33
N GLY A 47 -1.70 16.94 11.52
CA GLY A 47 -2.23 18.28 11.71
C GLY A 47 -1.33 19.38 11.14
N LEU A 48 -0.01 19.30 11.31
CA LEU A 48 0.94 20.23 10.72
C LEU A 48 0.97 20.10 9.19
N SER A 49 0.94 18.88 8.67
CA SER A 49 0.87 18.63 7.24
C SER A 49 -0.42 19.22 6.64
N LEU A 50 -1.55 19.12 7.36
CA LEU A 50 -2.82 19.72 6.97
C LEU A 50 -2.84 21.26 7.15
N ALA A 51 -2.20 21.81 8.18
CA ALA A 51 -2.16 23.24 8.46
C ALA A 51 -1.22 23.99 7.50
N TYR A 52 -0.05 23.43 7.21
CA TYR A 52 0.91 23.94 6.21
C TYR A 52 0.31 23.95 4.79
N SER A 53 -0.75 23.18 4.57
CA SER A 53 -1.47 23.09 3.30
C SER A 53 -2.41 24.27 3.01
N VAL A 54 -2.78 25.07 4.01
CA VAL A 54 -3.81 26.14 3.87
C VAL A 54 -3.20 27.49 3.46
N THR A 55 -1.89 27.68 3.58
CA THR A 55 -1.29 29.04 3.60
C THR A 55 -0.47 29.49 2.37
N ALA A 56 -0.60 28.88 1.19
CA ALA A 56 0.00 29.47 -0.02
C ALA A 56 -0.86 29.26 -1.27
N VAL A 57 -1.05 30.33 -2.05
CA VAL A 57 -1.82 30.35 -3.30
C VAL A 57 -0.83 30.65 -4.41
N ASP A 58 -0.16 29.62 -4.92
CA ASP A 58 0.81 29.69 -6.01
C ASP A 58 0.56 28.53 -7.01
N PRO A 59 0.98 28.61 -8.28
CA PRO A 59 0.85 27.52 -9.27
C PRO A 59 1.47 26.20 -8.79
N LEU A 60 2.51 26.28 -7.95
CA LEU A 60 3.17 25.14 -7.32
C LEU A 60 2.25 24.42 -6.32
N MET A 61 1.32 25.13 -5.69
CA MET A 61 0.30 24.55 -4.81
C MET A 61 -0.76 23.75 -5.57
N LEU A 62 -1.05 24.09 -6.83
CA LEU A 62 -1.98 23.27 -7.63
C LEU A 62 -1.37 21.90 -7.91
N THR A 63 -0.10 21.87 -8.34
CA THR A 63 0.65 20.63 -8.55
C THR A 63 0.78 19.84 -7.24
N LEU A 64 1.04 20.52 -6.12
CA LEU A 64 1.12 19.88 -4.81
C LEU A 64 -0.23 19.29 -4.35
N ASN A 65 -1.34 20.01 -4.58
CA ASN A 65 -2.69 19.54 -4.27
C ASN A 65 -3.07 18.31 -5.09
N LEU A 66 -2.63 18.22 -6.35
CA LEU A 66 -2.86 17.06 -7.21
C LEU A 66 -1.97 15.89 -6.81
N SER A 67 -0.70 16.12 -6.45
CA SER A 67 0.18 15.10 -5.89
C SER A 67 -0.37 14.50 -4.59
N ARG A 68 -1.09 15.28 -3.77
CA ARG A 68 -1.81 14.76 -2.60
C ARG A 68 -2.91 13.77 -2.98
N ALA A 69 -3.60 13.99 -4.11
CA ALA A 69 -4.62 13.05 -4.58
C ALA A 69 -3.99 11.71 -5.00
N VAL A 70 -2.83 11.72 -5.66
CA VAL A 70 -2.07 10.50 -5.98
C VAL A 70 -1.62 9.78 -4.71
N LEU A 71 -1.00 10.51 -3.78
CA LEU A 71 -0.58 9.95 -2.49
C LEU A 71 -1.76 9.34 -1.74
N THR A 72 -2.90 10.04 -1.67
CA THR A 72 -4.11 9.58 -0.96
C THR A 72 -4.69 8.34 -1.62
N LEU A 73 -4.73 8.29 -2.95
CA LEU A 73 -5.20 7.14 -3.71
C LEU A 73 -4.36 5.90 -3.38
N ASP A 74 -3.04 6.00 -3.50
CA ASP A 74 -2.16 4.85 -3.30
C ASP A 74 -2.07 4.45 -1.82
N PHE A 75 -2.13 5.42 -0.90
CA PHE A 75 -2.28 5.19 0.53
C PHE A 75 -3.53 4.38 0.87
N LEU A 76 -4.69 4.79 0.34
CA LEU A 76 -5.95 4.09 0.59
C LEU A 76 -5.96 2.72 -0.08
N SER A 77 -5.50 2.63 -1.33
CA SER A 77 -5.51 1.37 -2.08
C SER A 77 -4.63 0.32 -1.42
N ALA A 78 -3.39 0.67 -1.06
CA ALA A 78 -2.46 -0.25 -0.43
C ALA A 78 -2.88 -0.59 1.01
N GLY A 79 -3.30 0.41 1.79
CA GLY A 79 -3.76 0.22 3.16
C GLY A 79 -5.02 -0.64 3.25
N LEU A 80 -6.01 -0.41 2.37
CA LEU A 80 -7.19 -1.25 2.28
C LEU A 80 -6.81 -2.68 1.87
N GLY A 81 -5.87 -2.86 0.94
CA GLY A 81 -5.35 -4.18 0.55
C GLY A 81 -4.86 -5.01 1.73
N VAL A 82 -4.15 -4.39 2.68
CA VAL A 82 -3.73 -5.07 3.92
C VAL A 82 -4.91 -5.48 4.79
N VAL A 83 -5.89 -4.59 5.00
CA VAL A 83 -7.06 -4.95 5.81
C VAL A 83 -7.87 -6.07 5.16
N LEU A 84 -8.01 -6.04 3.84
CA LEU A 84 -8.68 -7.11 3.10
C LEU A 84 -7.92 -8.44 3.22
N GLY A 85 -6.57 -8.40 3.18
CA GLY A 85 -5.75 -9.60 3.39
C GLY A 85 -5.89 -10.17 4.80
N LEU A 86 -5.78 -9.31 5.83
CA LEU A 86 -5.93 -9.70 7.23
C LEU A 86 -7.34 -10.21 7.52
N PHE A 87 -8.38 -9.49 7.09
CA PHE A 87 -9.77 -9.86 7.34
C PHE A 87 -10.20 -11.09 6.51
N GLY A 88 -9.86 -11.14 5.23
CA GLY A 88 -10.18 -12.25 4.35
C GLY A 88 -9.52 -13.56 4.79
N GLY A 89 -8.27 -13.49 5.26
CA GLY A 89 -7.56 -14.63 5.81
C GLY A 89 -8.02 -15.01 7.22
N ALA A 90 -8.05 -14.06 8.15
CA ALA A 90 -8.30 -14.34 9.57
C ALA A 90 -9.77 -14.63 9.90
N VAL A 91 -10.72 -13.98 9.21
CA VAL A 91 -12.15 -14.05 9.53
C VAL A 91 -12.91 -14.91 8.53
N MET A 92 -12.66 -14.73 7.23
CA MET A 92 -13.39 -15.47 6.18
C MET A 92 -12.73 -16.79 5.76
N ALA A 93 -11.53 -17.10 6.24
CA ALA A 93 -10.77 -18.31 5.90
C ALA A 93 -10.65 -18.57 4.39
N LEU A 94 -10.54 -17.50 3.59
CA LEU A 94 -10.45 -17.61 2.13
C LEU A 94 -9.09 -18.15 1.71
N THR A 95 -9.07 -19.04 0.72
CA THR A 95 -7.79 -19.50 0.13
C THR A 95 -7.24 -18.45 -0.84
N PRO A 96 -5.91 -18.37 -1.04
CA PRO A 96 -5.31 -17.45 -2.01
C PRO A 96 -5.88 -17.61 -3.44
N GLU A 97 -6.19 -18.85 -3.83
CA GLU A 97 -6.79 -19.18 -5.13
C GLU A 97 -8.19 -18.58 -5.28
N GLN A 98 -9.03 -18.69 -4.25
CA GLN A 98 -10.38 -18.09 -4.24
C GLN A 98 -10.30 -16.57 -4.36
N VAL A 99 -9.37 -15.94 -3.64
CA VAL A 99 -9.15 -14.50 -3.74
C VAL A 99 -8.72 -14.15 -5.17
N GLY A 100 -7.77 -14.87 -5.76
CA GLY A 100 -7.33 -14.64 -7.13
C GLY A 100 -8.46 -14.73 -8.17
N LEU A 101 -9.29 -15.78 -8.11
CA LEU A 101 -10.45 -15.95 -8.99
C LEU A 101 -11.47 -14.81 -8.84
N LEU A 102 -11.67 -14.32 -7.61
CA LEU A 102 -12.62 -13.26 -7.32
C LEU A 102 -12.17 -11.89 -7.87
N TYR A 103 -10.86 -11.70 -8.04
CA TYR A 103 -10.30 -10.48 -8.62
C TYR A 103 -10.37 -10.46 -10.15
N LEU A 104 -10.34 -11.61 -10.84
CA LEU A 104 -10.37 -11.68 -12.31
C LEU A 104 -11.56 -10.97 -12.98
N PRO A 105 -12.83 -11.18 -12.57
CA PRO A 105 -13.94 -10.43 -13.16
C PRO A 105 -13.87 -8.93 -12.78
N GLY A 106 -13.29 -8.61 -11.62
CA GLY A 106 -13.08 -7.25 -11.17
C GLY A 106 -12.12 -6.48 -12.06
N THR A 107 -11.02 -7.10 -12.50
CA THR A 107 -10.05 -6.44 -13.38
C THR A 107 -10.65 -6.10 -14.75
N LEU A 108 -11.53 -6.94 -15.30
CA LEU A 108 -12.27 -6.64 -16.53
C LEU A 108 -13.21 -5.43 -16.36
N VAL A 109 -13.94 -5.37 -15.24
CA VAL A 109 -14.81 -4.23 -14.92
C VAL A 109 -13.99 -2.95 -14.75
N ILE A 110 -12.87 -3.02 -14.03
CA ILE A 110 -11.96 -1.90 -13.82
C ILE A 110 -11.38 -1.42 -15.15
N ALA A 111 -10.95 -2.33 -16.03
CA ALA A 111 -10.43 -1.97 -17.35
C ALA A 111 -11.48 -1.24 -18.20
N GLY A 112 -12.70 -1.78 -18.28
CA GLY A 112 -13.80 -1.14 -19.02
C GLY A 112 -14.18 0.22 -18.44
N ALA A 113 -14.21 0.34 -17.11
CA ALA A 113 -14.52 1.59 -16.45
C ALA A 113 -13.39 2.63 -16.58
N SER A 114 -12.12 2.20 -16.65
CA SER A 114 -10.98 3.08 -16.92
C SER A 114 -11.07 3.69 -18.32
N VAL A 115 -11.46 2.90 -19.33
CA VAL A 115 -11.73 3.40 -20.69
C VAL A 115 -12.88 4.41 -20.67
N LEU A 116 -13.97 4.11 -19.96
CA LEU A 116 -15.11 5.02 -19.84
C LEU A 116 -14.75 6.31 -19.08
N ALA A 117 -13.90 6.21 -18.06
CA ALA A 117 -13.38 7.35 -17.32
C ALA A 117 -12.55 8.27 -18.22
N GLY A 118 -11.64 7.71 -19.04
CA GLY A 118 -10.90 8.49 -20.03
C GLY A 118 -11.81 9.23 -21.02
N ARG A 119 -12.87 8.56 -21.52
CA ARG A 119 -13.89 9.21 -22.36
C ARG A 119 -14.68 10.29 -21.61
N ALA A 120 -14.96 10.07 -20.33
CA ALA A 120 -15.63 11.04 -19.49
C ALA A 120 -14.73 12.26 -19.22
N VAL A 121 -13.42 12.09 -19.04
CA VAL A 121 -12.45 13.20 -18.92
C VAL A 121 -12.33 13.96 -20.24
N ALA A 122 -12.33 13.28 -21.38
CA ALA A 122 -12.29 13.94 -22.69
C ALA A 122 -13.56 14.78 -22.97
N SER A 123 -14.72 14.33 -22.49
CA SER A 123 -16.01 15.00 -22.72
C SER A 123 -16.43 15.97 -21.61
N ARG A 124 -15.94 15.78 -20.38
CA ARG A 124 -16.24 16.61 -19.19
C ARG A 124 -14.99 17.34 -18.71
N THR A 125 -15.14 18.24 -17.73
CA THR A 125 -13.94 18.83 -17.09
C THR A 125 -13.31 17.76 -16.16
N ALA A 126 -11.99 17.79 -15.94
CA ALA A 126 -11.28 16.83 -15.07
C ALA A 126 -11.85 16.77 -13.64
N ARG A 127 -12.30 17.92 -13.13
CA ARG A 127 -12.82 18.09 -11.76
C ARG A 127 -13.96 17.12 -11.36
N PRO A 128 -15.11 17.05 -12.05
CA PRO A 128 -16.19 16.13 -11.68
C PRO A 128 -15.78 14.66 -11.73
N VAL A 129 -14.90 14.26 -12.65
CA VAL A 129 -14.42 12.87 -12.72
C VAL A 129 -13.56 12.54 -11.50
N MET A 130 -12.63 13.41 -11.15
CA MET A 130 -11.77 13.25 -9.97
C MET A 130 -12.58 13.20 -8.68
N ILE A 131 -13.54 14.11 -8.49
CA ILE A 131 -14.42 14.10 -7.30
C ILE A 131 -15.24 12.81 -7.24
N THR A 132 -15.75 12.34 -8.37
CA THR A 132 -16.51 11.07 -8.42
C THR A 132 -15.66 9.90 -7.96
N GLY A 133 -14.42 9.78 -8.45
CA GLY A 133 -13.51 8.72 -8.03
C GLY A 133 -13.13 8.80 -6.54
N LEU A 134 -12.88 10.00 -6.00
CA LEU A 134 -12.63 10.19 -4.56
C LEU A 134 -13.84 9.81 -3.70
N LEU A 135 -15.06 10.14 -4.16
CA LEU A 135 -16.28 9.73 -3.47
C LEU A 135 -16.51 8.22 -3.55
N MET A 136 -16.07 7.55 -4.61
CA MET A 136 -16.08 6.09 -4.68
C MET A 136 -15.11 5.46 -3.66
N LEU A 137 -13.94 6.05 -3.44
CA LEU A 137 -13.02 5.61 -2.38
C LEU A 137 -13.64 5.76 -0.98
N VAL A 138 -14.31 6.90 -0.72
CA VAL A 138 -15.09 7.10 0.51
C VAL A 138 -16.19 6.05 0.63
N ALA A 139 -16.98 5.85 -0.43
CA ALA A 139 -18.07 4.88 -0.42
C ALA A 139 -17.57 3.45 -0.14
N SER A 140 -16.46 3.03 -0.74
CA SER A 140 -15.83 1.74 -0.47
C SER A 140 -15.50 1.55 1.01
N THR A 141 -14.79 2.51 1.60
CA THR A 141 -14.38 2.45 3.01
C THR A 141 -15.58 2.50 3.95
N LEU A 142 -16.62 3.29 3.63
CA LEU A 142 -17.86 3.33 4.40
C LEU A 142 -18.70 2.05 4.28
N VAL A 143 -18.76 1.44 3.08
CA VAL A 143 -19.42 0.14 2.89
C VAL A 143 -18.73 -0.87 3.79
N LEU A 144 -17.39 -0.96 3.73
CA LEU A 144 -16.65 -1.88 4.58
C LEU A 144 -16.86 -1.59 6.07
N ALA A 145 -16.81 -0.32 6.49
CA ALA A 145 -17.08 0.06 7.88
C ALA A 145 -18.49 -0.35 8.35
N GLY A 146 -19.50 -0.16 7.52
CA GLY A 146 -20.88 -0.47 7.85
C GLY A 146 -21.17 -1.97 7.90
N THR A 147 -20.52 -2.75 7.05
CA THR A 147 -20.84 -4.16 6.85
C THR A 147 -19.85 -5.13 7.46
N VAL A 148 -18.68 -4.67 7.92
CA VAL A 148 -17.69 -5.54 8.56
C VAL A 148 -18.34 -6.25 9.75
N SER A 149 -18.27 -7.57 9.70
CA SER A 149 -18.86 -8.50 10.66
C SER A 149 -18.23 -9.89 10.43
N PRO A 150 -18.11 -10.74 11.46
CA PRO A 150 -17.65 -12.12 11.27
C PRO A 150 -18.53 -12.92 10.30
N THR A 151 -19.81 -12.54 10.18
CA THR A 151 -20.77 -13.15 9.25
C THR A 151 -20.98 -12.33 7.98
N MET A 152 -20.07 -11.39 7.68
CA MET A 152 -20.17 -10.54 6.50
C MET A 152 -20.20 -11.40 5.24
N ALA A 153 -21.14 -11.11 4.34
CA ALA A 153 -21.22 -11.83 3.08
C ALA A 153 -20.03 -11.48 2.18
N LEU A 154 -19.38 -12.50 1.61
CA LEU A 154 -18.20 -12.34 0.75
C LEU A 154 -18.41 -11.30 -0.37
N TRP A 155 -19.61 -11.26 -0.96
CA TRP A 155 -19.92 -10.32 -2.05
C TRP A 155 -19.82 -8.84 -1.62
N LEU A 156 -20.04 -8.51 -0.35
CA LEU A 156 -19.86 -7.15 0.17
C LEU A 156 -18.37 -6.77 0.21
N LEU A 157 -17.50 -7.74 0.52
CA LEU A 157 -16.06 -7.55 0.55
C LEU A 157 -15.54 -7.29 -0.87
N VAL A 158 -16.05 -8.07 -1.83
CA VAL A 158 -15.81 -7.88 -3.27
C VAL A 158 -16.27 -6.51 -3.73
N LEU A 159 -17.50 -6.14 -3.37
CA LEU A 159 -18.08 -4.86 -3.75
C LEU A 159 -17.24 -3.69 -3.22
N ALA A 160 -16.85 -3.70 -1.95
CA ALA A 160 -15.98 -2.68 -1.36
C ALA A 160 -14.64 -2.62 -2.10
N THR A 161 -13.99 -3.77 -2.29
CA THR A 161 -12.70 -3.87 -3.00
C THR A 161 -12.78 -3.31 -4.42
N TRP A 162 -13.79 -3.72 -5.19
CA TRP A 162 -13.96 -3.28 -6.57
C TRP A 162 -14.30 -1.80 -6.65
N THR A 163 -15.15 -1.31 -5.74
CA THR A 163 -15.47 0.12 -5.64
C THR A 163 -14.23 0.93 -5.29
N CYS A 164 -13.35 0.41 -4.42
CA CYS A 164 -12.07 1.05 -4.10
C CYS A 164 -11.18 1.16 -5.34
N ASN A 165 -10.92 0.04 -6.00
CA ASN A 165 -10.06 -0.01 -7.18
C ASN A 165 -10.63 0.90 -8.27
N LEU A 166 -11.94 0.82 -8.52
CA LEU A 166 -12.61 1.68 -9.49
C LEU A 166 -12.46 3.16 -9.15
N GLY A 167 -12.66 3.55 -7.89
CA GLY A 167 -12.44 4.91 -7.43
C GLY A 167 -10.99 5.39 -7.63
N ALA A 168 -10.02 4.52 -7.37
CA ALA A 168 -8.60 4.79 -7.61
C ALA A 168 -8.33 5.04 -9.11
N PHE A 169 -8.69 4.12 -9.99
CA PHE A 169 -8.45 4.26 -11.44
C PHE A 169 -9.19 5.45 -12.06
N VAL A 170 -10.45 5.70 -11.66
CA VAL A 170 -11.22 6.86 -12.14
C VAL A 170 -10.58 8.19 -11.69
N THR A 171 -9.94 8.22 -10.52
CA THR A 171 -9.27 9.42 -10.00
C THR A 171 -7.90 9.64 -10.64
N SER A 172 -7.15 8.58 -10.94
CA SER A 172 -5.76 8.69 -11.41
C SER A 172 -5.64 9.38 -12.77
N THR A 173 -6.58 9.13 -13.69
CA THR A 173 -6.59 9.74 -15.03
C THR A 173 -6.69 11.27 -14.99
N PRO A 174 -7.76 11.90 -14.43
CA PRO A 174 -7.87 13.35 -14.38
C PRO A 174 -6.78 14.01 -13.53
N VAL A 175 -6.25 13.32 -12.51
CA VAL A 175 -5.12 13.83 -11.72
C VAL A 175 -3.87 13.95 -12.58
N SER A 176 -3.52 12.88 -13.32
CA SER A 176 -2.35 12.87 -14.21
C SER A 176 -2.45 13.93 -15.30
N ASP A 177 -3.61 14.02 -15.96
CA ASP A 177 -3.86 15.03 -16.99
C ASP A 177 -3.73 16.44 -16.43
N THR A 178 -4.26 16.70 -15.23
CA THR A 178 -4.19 18.03 -14.62
C THR A 178 -2.77 18.38 -14.20
N ILE A 179 -2.01 17.42 -13.64
CA ILE A 179 -0.60 17.61 -13.24
C ILE A 179 0.23 18.00 -14.47
N LEU A 180 0.07 17.26 -15.57
CA LEU A 180 0.84 17.50 -16.78
C LEU A 180 0.44 18.81 -17.48
N ALA A 181 -0.85 19.15 -17.48
CA ALA A 181 -1.36 20.39 -18.05
C ALA A 181 -0.86 21.66 -17.34
N HIS A 182 -0.47 21.56 -16.06
CA HIS A 182 0.08 22.67 -15.27
C HIS A 182 1.60 22.59 -15.10
N ALA A 183 2.27 21.65 -15.77
CA ALA A 183 3.71 21.55 -15.72
C ALA A 183 4.36 22.79 -16.35
N PRO A 184 5.36 23.42 -15.71
CA PRO A 184 6.10 24.52 -16.33
C PRO A 184 6.72 24.11 -17.66
N GLN A 185 6.80 25.03 -18.61
CA GLN A 185 7.43 24.77 -19.91
C GLN A 185 8.87 24.27 -19.71
N GLY A 186 9.23 23.20 -20.42
CA GLY A 186 10.53 22.53 -20.27
C GLY A 186 10.71 21.67 -19.02
N LYS A 187 9.71 21.57 -18.12
CA LYS A 187 9.77 20.76 -16.89
C LYS A 187 8.73 19.63 -16.82
N ALA A 188 7.99 19.39 -17.90
CA ALA A 188 6.99 18.32 -17.97
C ALA A 188 7.57 16.93 -17.63
N GLY A 189 8.78 16.63 -18.12
CA GLY A 189 9.48 15.37 -17.80
C GLY A 189 9.79 15.22 -16.30
N SER A 190 10.25 16.27 -15.64
CA SER A 190 10.51 16.26 -14.19
C SER A 190 9.23 16.10 -13.37
N VAL A 191 8.15 16.79 -13.77
CA VAL A 191 6.84 16.67 -13.11
C VAL A 191 6.27 15.25 -13.27
N ALA A 192 6.39 14.68 -14.47
CA ALA A 192 5.97 13.30 -14.75
C ALA A 192 6.78 12.27 -13.94
N ALA A 193 8.07 12.53 -13.67
CA ALA A 193 8.90 11.65 -12.85
C ALA A 193 8.57 11.73 -11.35
N VAL A 194 8.17 12.90 -10.84
CA VAL A 194 7.85 13.10 -9.41
C VAL A 194 6.49 12.50 -9.03
N GLN A 195 5.54 12.46 -9.96
CA GLN A 195 4.19 11.96 -9.68
C GLN A 195 4.19 10.50 -9.15
N PRO A 196 4.86 9.52 -9.79
CA PRO A 196 5.00 8.17 -9.24
C PRO A 196 5.65 8.12 -7.85
N THR A 197 6.56 9.03 -7.52
CA THR A 197 7.21 9.06 -6.20
C THR A 197 6.20 9.32 -5.09
N PHE A 198 5.26 10.24 -5.29
CA PHE A 198 4.17 10.49 -4.34
C PHE A 198 3.26 9.26 -4.20
N GLY A 199 2.97 8.60 -5.32
CA GLY A 199 2.19 7.38 -5.32
C GLY A 199 2.85 6.25 -4.55
N MET A 200 4.12 5.95 -4.85
CA MET A 200 4.93 4.95 -4.14
C MET A 200 5.06 5.26 -2.65
N THR A 201 5.17 6.55 -2.29
CA THR A 201 5.18 6.98 -0.88
C THR A 201 3.86 6.66 -0.20
N GLY A 202 2.72 6.98 -0.84
CA GLY A 202 1.40 6.59 -0.38
C GLY A 202 1.28 5.07 -0.20
N TYR A 203 1.70 4.32 -1.21
CA TYR A 203 1.67 2.86 -1.23
C TYR A 203 2.46 2.23 -0.09
N ALA A 204 3.64 2.79 0.26
CA ALA A 204 4.45 2.32 1.38
C ALA A 204 3.87 2.69 2.74
N LEU A 205 3.32 3.90 2.88
CA LEU A 205 2.76 4.40 4.15
C LEU A 205 1.39 3.80 4.48
N GLY A 206 0.56 3.54 3.47
CA GLY A 206 -0.81 3.02 3.62
C GLY A 206 -0.89 1.82 4.56
N PRO A 207 -0.28 0.67 4.19
CA PRO A 207 -0.19 -0.52 5.02
C PRO A 207 0.19 -0.24 6.48
N THR A 208 1.24 0.56 6.68
CA THR A 208 1.82 0.84 7.99
C THR A 208 0.85 1.61 8.87
N VAL A 209 0.22 2.67 8.33
CA VAL A 209 -0.75 3.48 9.09
C VAL A 209 -2.02 2.69 9.37
N TYR A 210 -2.49 1.88 8.41
CA TYR A 210 -3.66 1.02 8.62
C TYR A 210 -3.42 -0.01 9.72
N ILE A 211 -2.27 -0.69 9.73
CA ILE A 211 -1.90 -1.64 10.79
C ILE A 211 -1.82 -0.92 12.14
N LEU A 212 -1.21 0.26 12.19
CA LEU A 212 -1.07 1.03 13.43
C LEU A 212 -2.44 1.49 13.99
N LEU A 213 -3.35 1.95 13.12
CA LEU A 213 -4.70 2.31 13.51
C LEU A 213 -5.49 1.09 13.99
N LEU A 214 -5.37 -0.02 13.28
CA LEU A 214 -6.01 -1.28 13.65
C LEU A 214 -5.53 -1.75 15.03
N ASP A 215 -4.22 -1.76 15.26
CA ASP A 215 -3.60 -2.11 16.57
C ASP A 215 -4.10 -1.18 17.68
N LEU A 216 -4.15 0.14 17.42
CA LEU A 216 -4.63 1.14 18.37
C LEU A 216 -6.10 0.88 18.77
N PHE A 217 -6.99 0.70 17.78
CA PHE A 217 -8.41 0.52 18.03
C PHE A 217 -8.72 -0.86 18.62
N PHE A 218 -8.05 -1.90 18.14
CA PHE A 218 -8.17 -3.25 18.68
C PHE A 218 -7.76 -3.30 20.15
N ARG A 219 -6.58 -2.74 20.50
CA ARG A 219 -6.13 -2.66 21.89
C ARG A 219 -7.14 -1.89 22.76
N LYS A 220 -7.71 -0.79 22.25
CA LYS A 220 -8.70 0.00 22.99
C LYS A 220 -9.96 -0.81 23.29
N GLU A 221 -10.49 -1.52 22.30
CA GLU A 221 -11.72 -2.30 22.45
C GLU A 221 -11.51 -3.53 23.34
N TRP A 222 -10.41 -4.24 23.11
CA TRP A 222 -10.04 -5.40 23.91
C TRP A 222 -9.83 -5.06 25.39
N LEU A 223 -9.17 -3.94 25.71
CA LEU A 223 -8.99 -3.51 27.10
C LEU A 223 -10.33 -3.14 27.76
N ALA A 224 -11.26 -2.55 27.00
CA ALA A 224 -12.60 -2.26 27.49
C ALA A 224 -13.41 -3.55 27.76
N ASP A 225 -13.33 -4.56 26.88
CA ASP A 225 -13.96 -5.88 27.11
C ASP A 225 -13.31 -6.59 28.31
N ALA A 226 -11.99 -6.58 28.42
CA ALA A 226 -11.26 -7.17 29.53
C ALA A 226 -11.64 -6.55 30.90
N GLU A 227 -11.76 -5.22 30.97
CA GLU A 227 -12.22 -4.51 32.16
C GLU A 227 -13.65 -4.93 32.54
N SER A 228 -14.55 -5.02 31.56
CA SER A 228 -15.94 -5.45 31.78
C SER A 228 -16.06 -6.86 32.34
N ARG A 229 -15.04 -7.70 32.11
CA ARG A 229 -14.95 -9.09 32.58
C ARG A 229 -14.11 -9.25 33.86
N GLY A 230 -13.65 -8.15 34.45
CA GLY A 230 -12.86 -8.15 35.67
C GLY A 230 -11.43 -8.68 35.50
N LEU A 231 -10.92 -8.73 34.27
CA LEU A 231 -9.51 -9.07 34.02
C LEU A 231 -8.61 -7.91 34.41
N SER A 232 -7.44 -8.21 34.97
CA SER A 232 -6.45 -7.18 35.28
C SER A 232 -5.81 -6.62 34.00
N ALA A 233 -5.44 -5.33 34.01
CA ALA A 233 -4.81 -4.67 32.86
C ALA A 233 -3.57 -5.42 32.34
N ARG A 234 -2.76 -6.01 33.23
CA ARG A 234 -1.59 -6.83 32.84
C ARG A 234 -1.97 -8.09 32.08
N GLN A 235 -3.04 -8.77 32.47
CA GLN A 235 -3.52 -9.97 31.78
C GLN A 235 -4.06 -9.61 30.39
N GLY A 236 -4.78 -8.48 30.29
CA GLY A 236 -5.24 -7.94 29.02
C GLY A 236 -4.09 -7.61 28.08
N GLU A 237 -3.06 -6.91 28.57
CA GLU A 237 -1.87 -6.56 27.79
C GLU A 237 -1.09 -7.81 27.32
N GLN A 238 -0.88 -8.80 28.19
CA GLN A 238 -0.21 -10.05 27.81
C GLN A 238 -0.96 -10.83 26.72
N ALA A 239 -2.30 -10.82 26.76
CA ALA A 239 -3.12 -11.47 25.75
C ALA A 239 -3.08 -10.72 24.40
N VAL A 240 -3.11 -9.38 24.42
CA VAL A 240 -2.95 -8.56 23.21
C VAL A 240 -1.57 -8.77 22.60
N ASP A 241 -0.53 -8.78 23.42
CA ASP A 241 0.82 -9.01 22.92
C ASP A 241 0.96 -10.41 22.33
N ALA A 242 0.33 -11.44 22.91
CA ALA A 242 0.27 -12.79 22.33
C ALA A 242 -0.49 -12.84 20.99
N ALA A 243 -1.66 -12.19 20.89
CA ALA A 243 -2.42 -12.09 19.64
C ALA A 243 -1.64 -11.34 18.56
N ARG A 244 -1.00 -10.23 18.93
CA ARG A 244 -0.12 -9.45 18.05
C ARG A 244 1.09 -10.25 17.59
N SER A 245 1.71 -11.00 18.49
CA SER A 245 2.85 -11.88 18.18
C SER A 245 2.44 -12.95 17.18
N SER A 246 1.25 -13.52 17.34
CA SER A 246 0.67 -14.48 16.41
C SER A 246 0.41 -13.84 15.03
N MET A 247 -0.10 -12.62 14.98
CA MET A 247 -0.32 -11.88 13.72
C MET A 247 0.98 -11.45 13.03
N ALA A 248 1.99 -11.00 13.80
CA ALA A 248 3.27 -10.55 13.29
C ALA A 248 4.15 -11.70 12.76
N ASN A 249 4.03 -12.88 13.38
CA ASN A 249 4.73 -14.09 12.97
C ASN A 249 4.04 -14.84 11.81
N ALA A 250 3.06 -14.23 11.14
CA ALA A 250 2.42 -14.78 9.96
C ALA A 250 2.89 -14.11 8.64
N PRO A 251 4.17 -14.21 8.22
CA PRO A 251 4.52 -13.86 6.86
C PRO A 251 4.21 -15.04 5.91
N GLY A 252 3.14 -14.90 5.12
CA GLY A 252 3.04 -15.55 3.79
C GLY A 252 2.55 -17.00 3.68
N SER A 253 1.94 -17.63 4.68
CA SER A 253 1.35 -18.98 4.52
C SER A 253 0.23 -19.31 5.52
N PRO A 254 -0.65 -20.29 5.21
CA PRO A 254 -1.90 -20.57 5.92
C PRO A 254 -1.61 -21.35 7.22
N GLY A 255 -1.17 -20.62 8.24
CA GLY A 255 -0.84 -21.17 9.55
C GLY A 255 -1.39 -20.33 10.71
N TYR A 256 -2.30 -19.39 10.43
CA TYR A 256 -3.11 -18.77 11.46
C TYR A 256 -4.19 -19.78 11.85
N ASP A 257 -4.07 -20.38 13.04
CA ASP A 257 -5.16 -21.18 13.62
C ASP A 257 -5.99 -20.26 14.55
N PRO A 258 -7.10 -19.67 14.04
CA PRO A 258 -7.99 -18.83 14.86
C PRO A 258 -8.54 -19.59 16.08
N ASN A 259 -8.55 -20.93 16.05
CA ASN A 259 -9.02 -21.73 17.18
C ASN A 259 -8.02 -21.71 18.34
N LEU A 260 -6.72 -21.57 18.10
CA LEU A 260 -5.73 -21.48 19.18
C LEU A 260 -5.87 -20.17 19.97
N VAL A 261 -6.18 -19.05 19.30
CA VAL A 261 -6.42 -17.77 20.01
C VAL A 261 -7.79 -17.76 20.69
N ARG A 262 -8.82 -18.35 20.07
CA ARG A 262 -10.16 -18.52 20.69
C ARG A 262 -10.14 -19.47 21.89
N GLN A 263 -9.35 -20.54 21.85
CA GLN A 263 -9.26 -21.53 22.94
C GLN A 263 -8.50 -21.04 24.16
N VAL A 264 -7.53 -20.12 23.99
CA VAL A 264 -6.69 -19.67 25.10
C VAL A 264 -7.38 -18.59 25.96
N SER A 265 -8.37 -17.86 25.43
CA SER A 265 -8.87 -16.65 26.11
C SER A 265 -10.38 -16.57 26.35
N GLY A 266 -11.24 -17.30 25.63
CA GLY A 266 -12.70 -17.19 25.77
C GLY A 266 -13.28 -15.79 25.46
N LEU A 267 -12.47 -14.91 24.87
CA LEU A 267 -12.85 -13.55 24.45
C LEU A 267 -13.37 -13.56 23.01
N ALA A 268 -14.26 -12.60 22.71
CA ALA A 268 -14.86 -12.45 21.39
C ALA A 268 -13.93 -11.71 20.43
N LEU A 269 -12.73 -12.27 20.21
CA LEU A 269 -11.66 -11.72 19.37
C LEU A 269 -12.18 -11.21 18.02
N ASP A 270 -13.12 -11.94 17.42
CA ASP A 270 -13.78 -11.60 16.17
C ASP A 270 -14.57 -10.29 16.22
N LEU A 271 -15.28 -10.01 17.32
CA LEU A 271 -16.09 -8.80 17.49
C LEU A 271 -15.20 -7.57 17.71
N ASP A 272 -14.18 -7.69 18.56
CA ASP A 272 -13.22 -6.61 18.83
C ASP A 272 -12.36 -6.33 17.59
N PHE A 273 -11.96 -7.36 16.85
CA PHE A 273 -11.26 -7.15 15.58
C PHE A 273 -12.15 -6.46 14.55
N THR A 274 -13.41 -6.89 14.44
CA THR A 274 -14.40 -6.29 13.53
C THR A 274 -14.64 -4.81 13.85
N ASN A 275 -14.81 -4.46 15.12
CA ASN A 275 -15.03 -3.10 15.55
C ASN A 275 -13.79 -2.22 15.32
N ALA A 276 -12.58 -2.75 15.57
CA ALA A 276 -11.34 -2.07 15.25
C ALA A 276 -11.18 -1.80 13.74
N VAL A 277 -11.54 -2.76 12.89
CA VAL A 277 -11.60 -2.57 11.43
C VAL A 277 -12.60 -1.47 11.07
N ARG A 278 -13.80 -1.49 11.66
CA ARG A 278 -14.83 -0.46 11.45
C ARG A 278 -14.33 0.94 11.79
N LEU A 279 -13.71 1.12 12.96
CA LEU A 279 -13.14 2.40 13.39
C LEU A 279 -11.99 2.85 12.49
N THR A 280 -11.13 1.92 12.07
CA THR A 280 -10.05 2.20 11.11
C THR A 280 -10.61 2.72 9.79
N MET A 281 -11.61 2.04 9.23
CA MET A 281 -12.22 2.45 7.97
C MET A 281 -12.92 3.81 8.07
N LEU A 282 -13.65 4.08 9.16
CA LEU A 282 -14.25 5.39 9.39
C LEU A 282 -13.20 6.50 9.49
N THR A 283 -12.09 6.22 10.16
CA THR A 283 -10.99 7.18 10.32
C THR A 283 -10.32 7.48 8.99
N VAL A 284 -9.99 6.45 8.21
CA VAL A 284 -9.29 6.64 6.94
C VAL A 284 -10.19 7.21 5.84
N ALA A 285 -11.51 6.98 5.90
CA ALA A 285 -12.48 7.60 4.97
C ALA A 285 -12.43 9.13 4.98
N LEU A 286 -11.94 9.76 6.06
CA LEU A 286 -11.79 11.20 6.17
C LEU A 286 -10.76 11.76 5.18
N ALA A 287 -9.70 11.00 4.85
CA ALA A 287 -8.63 11.46 3.96
C ALA A 287 -9.11 11.72 2.51
N PRO A 288 -9.71 10.75 1.78
CA PRO A 288 -10.23 11.01 0.43
C PRO A 288 -11.40 11.99 0.45
N LEU A 289 -12.19 12.04 1.53
CA LEU A 289 -13.25 13.04 1.69
C LEU A 289 -12.69 14.47 1.78
N ALA A 290 -11.65 14.67 2.58
CA ALA A 290 -10.96 15.96 2.69
C ALA A 290 -10.35 16.37 1.34
N VAL A 291 -9.72 15.44 0.61
CA VAL A 291 -9.19 15.71 -0.73
C VAL A 291 -10.31 16.04 -1.73
N ALA A 292 -11.47 15.37 -1.65
CA ALA A 292 -12.61 15.66 -2.51
C ALA A 292 -13.17 17.08 -2.27
N VAL A 293 -13.27 17.48 -1.00
CA VAL A 293 -13.66 18.83 -0.60
C VAL A 293 -12.63 19.86 -1.09
N LEU A 294 -11.34 19.58 -0.89
CA LEU A 294 -10.25 20.45 -1.35
C LEU A 294 -10.27 20.62 -2.88
N ALA A 295 -10.41 19.52 -3.61
CA ALA A 295 -10.57 19.51 -5.06
C ALA A 295 -11.80 20.33 -5.52
N TYR A 296 -12.90 20.22 -4.78
CA TYR A 296 -14.10 21.00 -5.08
C TYR A 296 -13.85 22.51 -4.89
N PHE A 297 -13.13 22.95 -3.86
CA PHE A 297 -12.92 24.38 -3.65
C PHE A 297 -11.77 24.97 -4.46
N LEU A 298 -10.65 24.26 -4.61
CA LEU A 298 -9.43 24.81 -5.22
C LEU A 298 -9.25 24.53 -6.70
N MET A 299 -9.87 23.48 -7.26
CA MET A 299 -9.64 23.14 -8.67
C MET A 299 -10.41 24.10 -9.60
N PRO A 300 -9.72 24.88 -10.46
CA PRO A 300 -10.34 25.87 -11.32
C PRO A 300 -11.36 25.25 -12.27
N ARG A 301 -12.48 25.95 -12.50
CA ARG A 301 -13.48 25.57 -13.50
C ARG A 301 -13.02 26.04 -14.88
N ARG A 302 -12.19 25.21 -15.56
CA ARG A 302 -11.63 25.36 -16.92
C ARG A 302 -10.73 26.59 -17.18
N PRO A 303 -9.51 26.40 -17.72
CA PRO A 303 -8.89 27.38 -18.60
C PRO A 303 -9.71 27.50 -19.88
N ARG A 304 -10.09 28.72 -20.24
CA ARG A 304 -10.71 29.05 -21.53
C ARG A 304 -9.74 28.62 -22.63
N PRO A 305 -10.18 27.97 -23.74
CA PRO A 305 -9.31 27.78 -24.90
C PRO A 305 -8.76 29.15 -25.26
N ALA A 306 -7.43 29.31 -25.24
CA ALA A 306 -6.81 30.57 -25.61
C ALA A 306 -7.31 30.92 -27.03
N PRO A 307 -8.06 32.02 -27.22
CA PRO A 307 -8.43 32.47 -28.55
C PRO A 307 -7.17 33.07 -29.15
N GLY A 308 -6.32 32.26 -29.78
CA GLY A 308 -5.02 32.78 -30.20
C GLY A 308 -4.05 31.85 -30.91
N THR A 309 -4.19 30.52 -30.86
CA THR A 309 -3.57 29.69 -31.91
C THR A 309 -4.48 29.77 -33.12
N GLY A 310 -4.47 30.96 -33.73
CA GLY A 310 -4.65 31.06 -35.15
C GLY A 310 -3.85 29.92 -35.76
N ARG A 311 -4.55 29.16 -36.58
CA ARG A 311 -3.99 28.54 -37.77
C ARG A 311 -3.05 29.57 -38.40
N GLU A 312 -1.79 29.60 -37.93
CA GLU A 312 -0.69 29.94 -38.81
C GLU A 312 -0.88 28.95 -39.94
N ALA A 313 -1.40 29.50 -41.04
CA ALA A 313 -1.23 28.90 -42.34
C ALA A 313 0.25 28.55 -42.40
N GLY A 314 0.54 27.27 -42.22
CA GLY A 314 1.89 26.77 -42.43
C GLY A 314 2.34 27.31 -43.78
N PRO A 315 3.61 27.74 -43.90
CA PRO A 315 4.13 28.13 -45.20
C PRO A 315 3.86 26.96 -46.14
N GLU A 316 3.02 27.26 -47.14
CA GLU A 316 2.93 26.61 -48.42
C GLU A 316 4.18 25.79 -48.69
N THR A 317 4.00 24.47 -48.62
CA THR A 317 4.85 23.42 -49.18
C THR A 317 6.11 23.94 -49.87
N ALA A 318 7.20 24.13 -49.10
CA ALA A 318 8.51 23.98 -49.70
C ALA A 318 8.62 22.50 -50.09
N PRO A 319 8.87 22.17 -51.37
CA PRO A 319 8.99 20.79 -51.82
C PRO A 319 10.10 20.11 -51.02
N TYR A 320 9.77 18.94 -50.47
CA TYR A 320 10.73 18.04 -49.86
C TYR A 320 11.78 17.66 -50.91
N THR A 321 12.89 18.39 -50.95
CA THR A 321 14.12 17.93 -51.59
C THR A 321 14.66 16.81 -50.74
N ALA A 322 14.59 15.59 -51.28
CA ALA A 322 15.20 14.41 -50.70
C ALA A 322 16.67 14.72 -50.32
N PRO A 323 17.17 14.22 -49.17
CA PRO A 323 18.58 14.33 -48.86
C PRO A 323 19.38 13.64 -49.96
N GLU A 324 20.18 14.43 -50.65
CA GLU A 324 21.20 14.00 -51.59
C GLU A 324 22.08 12.95 -50.90
N THR A 325 22.08 11.76 -51.48
CA THR A 325 22.95 10.65 -51.10
C THR A 325 24.38 11.13 -51.03
N ALA A 326 24.94 11.20 -49.83
CA ALA A 326 26.36 11.46 -49.63
C ALA A 326 27.18 10.37 -50.36
N PRO A 327 28.26 10.74 -51.07
CA PRO A 327 29.05 9.78 -51.83
C PRO A 327 29.84 8.85 -50.91
N GLU A 328 29.81 7.55 -51.23
CA GLU A 328 30.75 6.56 -50.74
C GLU A 328 32.18 6.99 -51.05
N THR A 329 32.89 7.57 -50.06
CA THR A 329 34.34 7.67 -50.10
C THR A 329 34.95 6.41 -49.52
N GLY A 330 35.32 5.53 -50.45
CA GLY A 330 36.55 4.75 -50.53
C GLY A 330 37.33 4.47 -49.24
N ARG A 331 37.46 3.16 -48.99
CA ARG A 331 38.64 2.47 -48.45
C ARG A 331 39.94 3.27 -48.59
N ASP A 332 40.69 3.39 -47.50
CA ASP A 332 42.12 3.11 -47.57
C ASP A 332 42.64 2.46 -46.30
N ALA A 333 43.49 1.47 -46.51
CA ALA A 333 44.07 0.59 -45.51
C ALA A 333 45.31 1.20 -44.87
N THR A 334 45.57 0.91 -43.60
CA THR A 334 46.88 0.39 -43.18
C THR A 334 46.84 -0.27 -41.79
N PRO A 335 47.72 -1.25 -41.53
CA PRO A 335 47.62 -2.19 -40.41
C PRO A 335 48.59 -1.88 -39.26
N GLY A 336 48.32 -2.44 -38.08
CA GLY A 336 49.39 -2.90 -37.18
C GLY A 336 49.21 -2.59 -35.68
N THR A 337 49.55 -3.62 -34.89
CA THR A 337 49.92 -3.65 -33.46
C THR A 337 48.77 -3.61 -32.44
N THR A 338 48.65 -4.47 -31.42
CA THR A 338 49.28 -5.72 -30.94
C THR A 338 48.32 -6.29 -29.86
N PRO A 339 48.30 -7.60 -29.57
CA PRO A 339 47.37 -8.23 -28.64
C PRO A 339 47.78 -8.01 -27.18
N GLY A 340 46.81 -7.66 -26.33
CA GLY A 340 46.96 -7.64 -24.87
C GLY A 340 46.10 -8.73 -24.26
N ASP A 341 46.77 -9.72 -23.71
CA ASP A 341 46.24 -10.78 -22.87
C ASP A 341 45.42 -10.24 -21.68
N GLU A 342 44.19 -10.74 -21.50
CA GLU A 342 43.55 -10.81 -20.18
C GLU A 342 43.10 -12.25 -19.89
N PRO A 343 43.64 -12.89 -18.84
CA PRO A 343 43.26 -14.25 -18.47
C PRO A 343 42.10 -14.27 -17.46
N GLY A 344 40.98 -14.85 -17.89
CA GLY A 344 40.19 -15.85 -17.14
C GLY A 344 39.23 -15.39 -16.02
N PRO A 345 38.08 -16.08 -15.92
CA PRO A 345 37.56 -16.51 -14.62
C PRO A 345 37.60 -18.04 -14.52
N GLY A 346 38.31 -18.53 -13.51
CA GLY A 346 38.43 -19.95 -13.19
C GLY A 346 37.12 -20.58 -12.68
N PRO A 347 36.98 -21.90 -12.76
CA PRO A 347 35.83 -22.63 -12.24
C PRO A 347 35.95 -22.82 -10.71
N GLY A 348 34.95 -22.35 -9.98
CA GLY A 348 34.77 -22.69 -8.57
C GLY A 348 34.17 -24.10 -8.40
N PRO A 349 34.58 -24.85 -7.37
CA PRO A 349 34.37 -26.29 -7.29
C PRO A 349 32.98 -26.65 -6.73
N GLY A 350 32.49 -27.82 -7.13
CA GLY A 350 31.44 -28.52 -6.41
C GLY A 350 31.98 -29.22 -5.15
N GLU A 351 31.03 -29.55 -4.28
CA GLU A 351 31.00 -30.54 -3.17
C GLU A 351 30.01 -29.97 -2.13
N ALA A 352 28.98 -30.66 -1.62
CA ALA A 352 28.62 -32.07 -1.60
C ALA A 352 27.09 -32.22 -1.41
#